data_AF-A0A563EPF7-F1
#
_entry.id   AF-A0A563EPF7-F1
#
_cell.length_a   1.000
_cell.length_b   1.000
_cell.length_c   1.000
_cell.angle_alpha   90.00
_cell.angle_beta   90.00
_cell.angle_gamma   90.00
#
_symmetry.space_group_name_H-M   'P 1'
#
loop_
_entity.id
_entity.type
_entity.pdbx_description
1 polymer ?
#
loop_
_entity_poly.entity_id
_entity_poly.type
_entity_poly.pdbx_seq_one_letter_code
_entity_poly.pdbx_strand_id
1 'polypeptide(L)' 'MTELGYEAARDELVEVVRKLEAGGLSLEDSLALWERGEALAKICDQRLAGARERIDAALAVVEEDVSEG' A
#
# COMPACT_ATOMS: atom_id res chain seq x y z
N MET A 1 9.64 7.28 14.25
CA MET A 1 9.21 7.54 12.86
C MET A 1 7.76 7.13 12.76
N THR A 2 6.85 8.08 12.55
CA THR A 2 5.46 7.79 12.21
C THR A 2 5.43 7.20 10.81
N GLU A 3 5.20 5.89 10.69
CA GLU A 3 4.96 5.27 9.39
C GLU A 3 3.77 5.95 8.70
N LEU A 4 3.84 6.17 7.39
CA LEU A 4 2.69 6.67 6.64
C LEU A 4 1.50 5.69 6.78
N GLY A 5 0.31 6.26 6.94
CA GLY A 5 -0.93 5.52 6.78
C GLY A 5 -1.16 5.14 5.32
N TYR A 6 -2.01 4.14 5.08
CA TYR A 6 -2.33 3.64 3.73
C TYR A 6 -2.80 4.76 2.79
N GLU A 7 -3.73 5.61 3.24
CA GLU A 7 -4.30 6.68 2.42
C GLU A 7 -3.24 7.71 2.01
N ALA A 8 -2.39 8.12 2.95
CA ALA A 8 -1.29 9.03 2.66
C ALA A 8 -0.28 8.42 1.68
N ALA A 9 0.07 7.13 1.85
CA ALA A 9 0.99 6.44 0.95
C ALA A 9 0.40 6.29 -0.47
N ARG A 10 -0.89 5.96 -0.56
CA ARG A 10 -1.62 5.87 -1.83
C ARG A 10 -1.68 7.22 -2.53
N ASP A 11 -2.02 8.29 -1.82
CA ASP A 11 -2.16 9.62 -2.41
C ASP A 11 -0.80 10.12 -2.94
N GLU A 12 0.28 9.89 -2.21
CA GLU A 12 1.62 10.21 -2.68
C GLU A 12 2.02 9.36 -3.91
N LEU A 13 1.67 8.06 -3.92
CA LEU A 13 1.94 7.17 -5.05
C LEU A 13 1.23 7.65 -6.33
N VAL A 14 -0.02 8.11 -6.21
CA VAL A 14 -0.77 8.70 -7.33
C VAL A 14 -0.04 9.93 -7.88
N GLU A 15 0.48 10.80 -7.03
CA GLU A 15 1.24 11.98 -7.45
C GLU A 15 2.57 11.62 -8.13
N VAL A 16 3.27 10.59 -7.64
CA VAL A 16 4.48 10.06 -8.27
C VAL A 16 4.18 9.53 -9.67
N VAL A 17 3.15 8.70 -9.82
CA VAL A 17 2.74 8.15 -11.12
C VAL A 17 2.36 9.27 -12.08
N ARG A 18 1.56 10.25 -11.64
CA ARG A 18 1.19 11.42 -12.45
C ARG A 18 2.41 12.17 -13.00
N LYS A 19 3.44 12.37 -12.17
CA LYS A 19 4.68 13.04 -12.59
C LYS A 19 5.47 12.22 -13.60
N LEU A 20 5.56 10.91 -13.40
CA LEU A 20 6.20 10.00 -14.35
C LEU A 20 5.49 9.99 -15.70
N GLU A 21 4.15 9.93 -15.69
CA GLU A 21 3.31 9.92 -16.91
C GLU A 21 3.35 11.24 -17.68
N ALA A 22 3.48 12.37 -16.97
CA ALA A 22 3.63 13.68 -17.61
C ALA A 22 4.91 13.79 -18.45
N GLY A 23 5.95 13.02 -18.10
CA GLY A 23 7.25 13.05 -18.77
C GLY A 23 7.97 14.39 -18.59
N GLY A 24 8.98 14.65 -19.43
CA GLY A 24 9.77 15.88 -19.38
C GLY A 24 10.80 15.97 -18.25
N LEU A 25 10.98 14.88 -17.51
CA LEU A 25 11.96 14.74 -16.44
C LEU A 25 13.31 14.27 -16.98
N SER A 26 14.38 14.58 -16.26
CA SER A 26 15.67 13.94 -16.51
C SER A 26 15.60 12.44 -16.17
N LEU A 27 16.58 11.67 -16.65
CA LEU A 27 16.68 10.25 -16.28
C LEU A 27 16.85 10.07 -14.76
N GLU A 28 17.67 10.91 -14.13
CA GLU A 28 17.93 10.86 -12.70
C GLU A 28 16.66 11.15 -11.89
N ASP A 29 15.91 12.19 -12.26
CA ASP A 29 14.63 12.53 -11.62
C ASP A 29 13.58 11.42 -11.82
N SER A 30 13.55 10.82 -13.01
CA SER A 30 12.63 9.71 -13.34
C SER A 30 12.95 8.47 -12.49
N LEU A 31 14.23 8.16 -12.29
CA LEU A 31 14.66 7.05 -11.43
C LEU A 31 14.32 7.31 -9.96
N ALA A 32 14.57 8.52 -9.46
CA ALA A 32 14.24 8.88 -8.09
C ALA A 32 12.72 8.79 -7.81
N LEU A 33 11.89 9.23 -8.75
CA LEU A 33 10.43 9.07 -8.64
C LEU A 33 10.02 7.60 -8.71
N TRP A 34 10.62 6.80 -9.58
CA TRP A 34 10.33 5.37 -9.64
C TRP A 34 10.67 4.66 -8.33
N GLU A 35 11.86 4.88 -7.77
CA GLU A 35 12.25 4.30 -6.48
C GLU A 35 11.30 4.71 -5.35
N ARG A 36 10.87 5.98 -5.35
CA ARG A 36 9.86 6.46 -4.40
C ARG A 36 8.52 5.74 -4.60
N GLY A 37 8.09 5.57 -5.85
CA GLY A 37 6.86 4.85 -6.21
C GLY A 37 6.89 3.41 -5.71
N GLU A 38 7.99 2.68 -5.94
CA GLU A 38 8.18 1.31 -5.46
C GLU A 38 8.10 1.22 -3.94
N ALA A 39 8.73 2.15 -3.22
CA ALA A 39 8.67 2.19 -1.77
C ALA A 39 7.24 2.44 -1.26
N LEU A 40 6.49 3.33 -1.90
CA LEU A 40 5.09 3.63 -1.55
C LEU A 40 4.17 2.44 -1.85
N ALA A 41 4.34 1.79 -3.01
CA ALA A 41 3.59 0.60 -3.38
C ALA A 41 3.79 -0.52 -2.34
N LYS A 42 5.03 -0.75 -1.91
CA LYS A 42 5.34 -1.73 -0.86
C LYS A 42 4.64 -1.42 0.47
N ILE A 43 4.56 -0.15 0.86
CA ILE A 43 3.83 0.27 2.08
C ILE A 43 2.33 -0.03 1.92
N CYS A 44 1.75 0.31 0.77
CA CYS A 44 0.35 0.02 0.48
C CYS A 44 0.05 -1.48 0.57
N ASP A 45 0.87 -2.31 -0.06
CA ASP A 45 0.72 -3.77 -0.05
C ASP A 45 0.81 -4.33 1.37
N GLN A 46 1.78 -3.89 2.18
CA GLN A 46 1.91 -4.33 3.57
C GLN A 46 0.70 -3.96 4.42
N ARG A 47 0.15 -2.76 4.24
CA ARG A 47 -1.04 -2.31 4.96
C ARG A 47 -2.28 -3.12 4.55
N LEU A 48 -2.45 -3.39 3.26
CA LEU A 48 -3.56 -4.19 2.74
C LEU A 48 -3.45 -5.66 3.17
N ALA A 49 -2.25 -6.24 3.14
CA ALA A 49 -2.01 -7.59 3.61
C ALA A 49 -2.37 -7.74 5.08
N GLY A 50 -1.88 -6.85 5.95
CA GLY A 50 -2.23 -6.88 7.37
C GLY A 50 -3.71 -6.64 7.65
N ALA A 51 -4.39 -5.81 6.84
CA ALA A 51 -5.84 -5.67 6.95
C ALA A 51 -6.57 -6.95 6.56
N ARG A 52 -6.11 -7.64 5.51
CA ARG A 52 -6.68 -8.91 5.04
C ARG A 52 -6.53 -10.01 6.09
N GLU A 53 -5.34 -10.18 6.66
CA GLU A 53 -5.08 -11.17 7.71
C GLU A 53 -6.00 -10.99 8.92
N ARG A 54 -6.27 -9.74 9.32
CA ARG A 54 -7.19 -9.43 10.42
C ARG A 54 -8.63 -9.82 10.10
N ILE A 55 -9.07 -9.64 8.86
CA ILE A 55 -10.40 -10.06 8.42
C ILE A 55 -10.49 -11.58 8.40
N ASP A 56 -9.51 -12.25 7.81
CA ASP A 56 -9.48 -13.71 7.71
C ASP A 56 -9.46 -14.35 9.12
N ALA A 57 -8.70 -13.79 10.07
CA ALA A 57 -8.70 -14.24 11.45
C ALA A 57 -10.06 -14.02 12.15
N ALA A 58 -10.72 -12.90 11.91
CA ALA A 58 -12.04 -12.63 12.48
C ALA A 58 -13.11 -13.58 11.92
N LEU A 59 -13.01 -13.94 10.63
CA LEU A 59 -13.91 -14.91 10.00
C LEU A 59 -13.71 -16.32 10.57
N ALA A 60 -12.45 -16.76 10.76
CA ALA A 60 -12.15 -18.07 11.33
C ALA A 60 -12.76 -18.26 12.73
N VAL A 61 -12.67 -17.24 13.60
CA VAL A 61 -13.29 -17.28 14.94
C VAL A 61 -14.81 -17.47 14.85
N VAL A 62 -15.47 -16.76 13.93
CA VAL A 62 -16.92 -16.88 13.73
C VAL A 62 -17.30 -18.28 13.21
N GLU A 63 -16.49 -18.88 12.33
CA GLU A 63 -16.73 -20.23 11.83
C GLU A 63 -16.57 -21.30 12.93
N GLU A 64 -15.59 -21.14 13.82
CA GLU A 64 -15.40 -22.00 14.99
C GLU A 64 -16.58 -21.89 15.96
N ASP A 65 -17.01 -20.66 16.30
CA ASP A 65 -18.17 -20.42 17.18
C ASP A 65 -19.48 -21.04 16.64
N VAL A 66 -19.67 -21.06 15.32
CA VAL A 66 -20.85 -21.65 14.68
C VAL A 66 -20.77 -23.19 14.62
N SER A 67 -19.59 -23.78 14.58
CA SER A 67 -19.42 -25.23 14.55
C SER A 67 -19.57 -25.90 15.92
N GLU A 68 -19.40 -25.14 17.01
CA GLU A 68 -19.52 -25.65 18.39
C GLU A 68 -20.91 -25.47 19.02
N GLY A 69 -21.82 -24.71 18.38
CA GLY A 69 -23.19 -24.44 18.84
C GLY A 69 -24.26 -25.28 18.15
#